data_AF-R5JCR8-F1
#
_entry.id   AF-R5JCR8-F1
#
_cell.length_a   1.000
_cell.length_b   1.000
_cell.length_c   1.000
_cell.angle_alpha   90.00
_cell.angle_beta   90.00
_cell.angle_gamma   90.00
#
_symmetry.space_group_name_H-M   'P 1'
#
loop_
_entity.id
_entity.type
_entity.pdbx_description
1 polymer ?
#
loop_
_entity_poly.entity_id
_entity_poly.type
_entity_poly.pdbx_seq_one_letter_code
_entity_poly.pdbx_strand_id
1 'polypeptide(L)'
;MHRSKKKRNIIIFSLVGILLCMVAGYAAFQTKLEIKGTSKVTSNWNILITNVTAGTPTSSAENAVAPKWDKLTASMEANLYDKGDAMEYDVTIENQGTIDAKLNDILTNLENSNSEAVLITFSGYTKGEILKAGESKLIHVKIEYNPEYEGGETSSEVTLPEINVNDESATIGWYESNNKVGNPGDKYTLKNDITLIAKAEFEPIIQSWPSSSSTDFHAEEYRANIITATFLDNREVPNNAIERWDVSANDNGSVMAWVIADESDSTKYH
;
A
#
# COMPACT_ATOMS: atom_id res chain seq x y z
N MET A 1 0.00 -88.23 63.70
CA MET A 1 -0.86 -88.25 62.49
C MET A 1 -0.05 -87.85 61.26
N HIS A 2 0.57 -88.81 60.56
CA HIS A 2 1.48 -88.55 59.44
C HIS A 2 0.68 -88.45 58.12
N ARG A 3 0.25 -87.24 57.74
CA ARG A 3 -0.30 -87.00 56.40
C ARG A 3 0.80 -87.32 55.38
N SER A 4 0.56 -88.31 54.51
CA SER A 4 1.54 -88.83 53.54
C SER A 4 2.17 -87.70 52.71
N LYS A 5 3.50 -87.72 52.55
CA LYS A 5 4.28 -86.71 51.80
C LYS A 5 3.68 -86.38 50.42
N LYS A 6 3.03 -87.35 49.76
CA LYS A 6 2.29 -87.15 48.48
C LYS A 6 1.19 -86.09 48.55
N LYS A 7 0.36 -86.09 49.61
CA LYS A 7 -0.75 -85.13 49.76
C LYS A 7 -0.24 -83.70 49.97
N ARG A 8 0.89 -83.54 50.66
CA ARG A 8 1.53 -82.23 50.88
C ARG A 8 2.16 -81.69 49.59
N ASN A 9 2.80 -82.54 48.79
CA ASN A 9 3.36 -82.11 47.49
C ASN A 9 2.28 -81.70 46.49
N ILE A 10 1.12 -82.38 46.48
CA ILE A 10 -0.02 -81.98 45.63
C ILE A 10 -0.56 -80.60 46.03
N ILE A 11 -0.68 -80.33 47.33
CA ILE A 11 -1.10 -79.02 47.82
C ILE A 11 -0.09 -77.93 47.44
N ILE A 12 1.21 -78.20 47.57
CA ILE A 12 2.27 -77.26 47.18
C ILE A 12 2.22 -76.98 45.66
N PHE A 13 2.07 -78.00 44.83
CA PHE A 13 1.93 -77.83 43.38
C PHE A 13 0.68 -77.03 43.00
N SER A 14 -0.44 -77.27 43.67
CA SER A 14 -1.68 -76.50 43.47
C SER A 14 -1.51 -75.03 43.86
N LEU A 15 -0.82 -74.76 44.98
CA LEU A 15 -0.62 -73.39 45.47
C LEU A 15 0.32 -72.60 44.55
N VAL A 16 1.39 -73.24 44.05
CA VAL A 16 2.32 -72.65 43.08
C VAL A 16 1.63 -72.42 41.73
N GLY A 17 0.76 -73.33 41.29
CA GLY A 17 -0.03 -73.16 40.07
C GLY A 17 -0.94 -71.93 40.10
N ILE A 18 -1.62 -71.68 41.23
CA ILE A 18 -2.46 -70.49 41.41
C ILE A 18 -1.61 -69.21 41.37
N LEU A 19 -0.43 -69.23 41.99
CA LEU A 19 0.49 -68.09 42.00
C LEU A 19 0.98 -67.75 40.57
N LEU A 20 1.30 -68.76 39.76
CA LEU A 20 1.70 -68.56 38.36
C LEU A 20 0.56 -68.00 37.50
N CYS A 21 -0.68 -68.43 37.72
CA CYS A 21 -1.85 -67.87 37.05
C CYS A 21 -2.08 -66.40 37.42
N MET A 22 -1.80 -65.99 38.66
CA MET A 22 -1.89 -64.57 39.06
C MET A 22 -0.83 -63.71 38.38
N VAL A 23 0.41 -64.21 38.25
CA VAL A 23 1.50 -63.48 37.57
C VAL A 23 1.19 -63.32 36.08
N ALA A 24 0.71 -64.38 35.42
CA ALA A 24 0.31 -64.33 34.01
C ALA A 24 -0.92 -63.42 33.79
N GLY A 25 -1.89 -63.46 34.71
CA GLY A 25 -3.06 -62.57 34.67
C GLY A 25 -2.68 -61.10 34.82
N TYR A 26 -1.76 -60.76 35.73
CA TYR A 26 -1.28 -59.39 35.89
C TYR A 26 -0.58 -58.88 34.63
N ALA A 27 0.30 -59.69 34.02
CA ALA A 27 0.99 -59.31 32.78
C ALA A 27 0.03 -59.16 31.59
N ALA A 28 -0.97 -60.04 31.46
CA ALA A 28 -1.95 -59.99 30.37
C ALA A 28 -2.92 -58.80 30.50
N PHE A 29 -3.22 -58.35 31.72
CA PHE A 29 -4.07 -57.18 31.97
C PHE A 29 -3.30 -55.87 32.13
N GLN A 30 -1.97 -55.89 32.26
CA GLN A 30 -1.11 -54.71 32.22
C GLN A 30 -0.77 -54.31 30.78
N THR A 31 -1.78 -54.32 29.89
CA THR A 31 -1.65 -53.72 28.56
C THR A 31 -1.38 -52.22 28.74
N LYS A 32 -0.16 -51.80 28.42
CA LYS A 32 0.26 -50.39 28.40
C LYS A 32 -0.60 -49.67 27.36
N LEU A 33 -1.68 -49.02 27.79
CA LEU A 33 -2.59 -48.33 26.90
C LEU A 33 -1.88 -47.06 26.38
N GLU A 34 -1.18 -47.20 25.26
CA GLU A 34 -0.51 -46.08 24.59
C GLU A 34 -1.56 -45.29 23.79
N ILE A 35 -2.22 -44.34 24.45
CA ILE A 35 -3.18 -43.46 23.80
C ILE A 35 -2.41 -42.46 22.93
N LYS A 36 -2.19 -42.81 21.65
CA LYS A 36 -1.73 -41.87 20.62
C LYS A 36 -2.94 -41.07 20.10
N GLY A 37 -3.48 -40.20 20.94
CA GLY A 37 -4.50 -39.24 20.53
C GLY A 37 -3.85 -38.05 19.85
N THR A 38 -3.90 -37.94 18.52
CA THR A 38 -3.67 -36.67 17.83
C THR A 38 -4.96 -35.86 17.88
N SER A 39 -5.12 -35.02 18.90
CA SER A 39 -6.21 -34.04 18.93
C SER A 39 -5.99 -33.03 17.81
N LYS A 40 -6.77 -33.10 16.74
CA LYS A 40 -6.77 -32.11 15.67
C LYS A 40 -7.59 -30.91 16.15
N VAL A 41 -6.93 -29.88 16.69
CA VAL A 41 -7.59 -28.62 17.05
C VAL A 41 -7.83 -27.83 15.78
N THR A 42 -9.03 -27.92 15.21
CA THR A 42 -9.45 -27.09 14.07
C THR A 42 -10.06 -25.79 14.60
N SER A 43 -9.21 -24.87 15.04
CA SER A 43 -9.62 -23.50 15.36
C SER A 43 -9.45 -22.60 14.14
N ASN A 44 -10.45 -21.77 13.84
CA ASN A 44 -10.39 -20.77 12.77
C ASN A 44 -10.58 -19.37 13.40
N TRP A 45 -9.67 -18.45 13.10
CA TRP A 45 -9.83 -17.04 13.45
C TRP A 45 -10.36 -16.30 12.23
N ASN A 46 -11.50 -15.62 12.37
CA ASN A 46 -12.12 -14.87 11.27
C ASN A 46 -12.95 -13.72 11.85
N ILE A 47 -12.32 -12.58 12.04
CA ILE A 47 -12.98 -11.33 12.44
C ILE A 47 -13.05 -10.43 11.21
N LEU A 48 -14.23 -9.88 10.94
CA LEU A 48 -14.40 -8.95 9.84
C LEU A 48 -15.54 -7.95 10.07
N ILE A 49 -15.44 -6.82 9.40
CA ILE A 49 -16.47 -5.80 9.24
C ILE A 49 -17.44 -6.33 8.18
N THR A 50 -18.70 -6.51 8.57
CA THR A 50 -19.75 -7.00 7.67
C THR A 50 -20.56 -5.87 7.06
N ASN A 51 -20.65 -4.73 7.75
CA ASN A 51 -21.47 -3.63 7.32
C ASN A 51 -20.94 -2.29 7.84
N VAL A 52 -21.04 -1.25 7.01
CA VAL A 52 -20.92 0.15 7.42
C VAL A 52 -22.15 0.88 6.88
N THR A 53 -22.90 1.54 7.75
CA THR A 53 -24.07 2.32 7.32
C THR A 53 -23.66 3.56 6.54
N ALA A 54 -24.58 4.11 5.76
CA ALA A 54 -24.47 5.52 5.38
C ALA A 54 -24.40 6.39 6.65
N GLY A 55 -23.76 7.55 6.53
CA GLY A 55 -23.63 8.48 7.64
C GLY A 55 -24.99 9.09 7.99
N THR A 56 -25.24 9.24 9.29
CA THR A 56 -26.37 9.98 9.82
C THR A 56 -25.93 11.42 10.07
N PRO A 57 -26.43 12.39 9.30
CA PRO A 57 -25.99 13.78 9.41
C PRO A 57 -26.62 14.46 10.61
N THR A 58 -25.83 15.33 11.24
CA THR A 58 -26.28 16.38 12.15
C THR A 58 -26.11 17.72 11.44
N SER A 59 -27.15 18.55 11.47
CA SER A 59 -27.15 19.87 10.79
C SER A 59 -26.95 19.73 9.27
N SER A 60 -26.03 20.48 8.65
CA SER A 60 -25.77 20.51 7.21
C SER A 60 -24.71 19.52 6.76
N ALA A 61 -24.20 18.69 7.66
CA ALA A 61 -23.23 17.66 7.31
C ALA A 61 -23.78 16.71 6.22
N GLU A 62 -22.92 16.24 5.33
CA GLU A 62 -23.29 15.27 4.31
C GLU A 62 -22.19 14.25 4.05
N ASN A 63 -22.57 13.09 3.52
CA ASN A 63 -21.62 12.10 3.03
C ASN A 63 -20.92 12.65 1.78
N ALA A 64 -19.62 12.90 1.87
CA ALA A 64 -18.83 13.28 0.70
C ALA A 64 -18.77 12.12 -0.30
N VAL A 65 -18.53 10.91 0.23
CA VAL A 65 -18.50 9.65 -0.51
C VAL A 65 -19.24 8.58 0.30
N ALA A 66 -19.86 7.63 -0.40
CA ALA A 66 -20.45 6.45 0.24
C ALA A 66 -19.36 5.65 0.97
N PRO A 67 -19.57 5.23 2.24
CA PRO A 67 -18.59 4.46 2.98
C PRO A 67 -18.20 3.17 2.28
N LYS A 68 -16.92 2.80 2.40
CA LYS A 68 -16.38 1.54 1.87
C LYS A 68 -15.71 0.77 2.99
N TRP A 69 -15.76 -0.56 2.94
CA TRP A 69 -15.08 -1.40 3.91
C TRP A 69 -14.55 -2.68 3.25
N ASP A 70 -13.47 -3.21 3.80
CA ASP A 70 -12.94 -4.53 3.48
C ASP A 70 -12.43 -5.17 4.76
N LYS A 71 -12.81 -6.42 5.03
CA LYS A 71 -12.41 -7.24 6.18
C LYS A 71 -12.15 -6.51 7.49
N LEU A 72 -11.02 -5.82 7.68
CA LEU A 72 -10.67 -5.14 8.93
C LEU A 72 -10.51 -3.62 8.82
N THR A 73 -10.80 -3.04 7.66
CA THR A 73 -10.69 -1.60 7.38
C THR A 73 -12.00 -1.02 6.88
N ALA A 74 -12.29 0.21 7.27
CA ALA A 74 -13.41 1.01 6.79
C ALA A 74 -12.90 2.41 6.44
N SER A 75 -13.46 2.98 5.37
CA SER A 75 -13.20 4.34 4.91
C SER A 75 -14.51 5.12 4.88
N MET A 76 -14.48 6.31 5.46
CA MET A 76 -15.62 7.20 5.67
C MET A 76 -15.17 8.63 5.37
N GLU A 77 -15.98 9.35 4.60
CA GLU A 77 -15.68 10.74 4.23
C GLU A 77 -16.94 11.58 4.41
N ALA A 78 -16.81 12.68 5.15
CA ALA A 78 -17.89 13.59 5.48
C ALA A 78 -17.50 15.03 5.14
N ASN A 79 -18.44 15.78 4.58
CA ASN A 79 -18.34 17.23 4.46
C ASN A 79 -18.98 17.85 5.70
N LEU A 80 -18.24 18.76 6.34
CA LEU A 80 -18.68 19.54 7.50
C LEU A 80 -18.47 21.02 7.14
N TYR A 81 -19.52 21.84 7.25
CA TYR A 81 -19.48 23.23 6.79
C TYR A 81 -19.42 24.21 7.96
N ASP A 82 -20.22 23.95 8.99
CA ASP A 82 -20.40 24.87 10.11
C ASP A 82 -20.12 24.22 11.46
N LYS A 83 -19.85 25.05 12.47
CA LYS A 83 -19.73 24.59 13.86
C LYS A 83 -21.03 23.89 14.29
N GLY A 84 -20.89 22.66 14.78
CA GLY A 84 -22.01 21.81 15.17
C GLY A 84 -22.41 20.78 14.12
N ASP A 85 -21.83 20.83 12.91
CA ASP A 85 -21.97 19.76 11.92
C ASP A 85 -21.26 18.49 12.42
N ALA A 86 -21.93 17.35 12.26
CA ALA A 86 -21.40 16.05 12.60
C ALA A 86 -21.97 14.95 11.71
N MET A 87 -21.23 13.86 11.57
CA MET A 87 -21.61 12.67 10.84
C MET A 87 -21.35 11.42 11.68
N GLU A 88 -22.38 10.60 11.89
CA GLU A 88 -22.27 9.35 12.64
C GLU A 88 -22.44 8.13 11.74
N TYR A 89 -21.54 7.16 11.89
CA TYR A 89 -21.53 5.92 11.14
C TYR A 89 -21.58 4.71 12.06
N ASP A 90 -22.33 3.70 11.66
CA ASP A 90 -22.41 2.43 12.37
C ASP A 90 -21.59 1.36 11.63
N VAL A 91 -20.55 0.88 12.30
CA VAL A 91 -19.67 -0.20 11.82
C VAL A 91 -20.01 -1.49 12.55
N THR A 92 -20.44 -2.50 11.80
CA THR A 92 -20.73 -3.84 12.33
C THR A 92 -19.52 -4.73 12.17
N ILE A 93 -18.97 -5.21 13.29
CA ILE A 93 -17.87 -6.18 13.33
C ILE A 93 -18.45 -7.53 13.77
N GLU A 94 -18.15 -8.59 13.04
CA GLU A 94 -18.60 -9.95 13.33
C GLU A 94 -17.40 -10.88 13.59
N ASN A 95 -17.55 -11.73 14.60
CA ASN A 95 -16.67 -12.86 14.81
C ASN A 95 -17.24 -14.12 14.13
N GLN A 96 -16.86 -14.33 12.88
CA GLN A 96 -17.22 -15.54 12.13
C GLN A 96 -16.24 -16.70 12.35
N GLY A 97 -15.31 -16.57 13.30
CA GLY A 97 -14.37 -17.61 13.70
C GLY A 97 -14.97 -18.60 14.67
N THR A 98 -14.17 -19.60 15.07
CA THR A 98 -14.53 -20.60 16.08
C THR A 98 -13.89 -20.31 17.44
N ILE A 99 -13.22 -19.17 17.59
CA ILE A 99 -12.55 -18.75 18.82
C ILE A 99 -12.96 -17.33 19.19
N ASP A 100 -13.06 -17.08 20.48
CA ASP A 100 -13.36 -15.75 21.01
C ASP A 100 -12.23 -14.77 20.64
N ALA A 101 -12.59 -13.54 20.28
CA ALA A 101 -11.65 -12.49 19.94
C ALA A 101 -11.70 -11.36 20.96
N LYS A 102 -10.57 -10.67 21.12
CA LYS A 102 -10.45 -9.52 22.02
C LYS A 102 -10.12 -8.29 21.22
N LEU A 103 -10.92 -7.24 21.34
CA LEU A 103 -10.66 -5.96 20.67
C LEU A 103 -9.60 -5.19 21.46
N ASN A 104 -8.38 -5.13 20.93
CA ASN A 104 -7.27 -4.45 21.60
C ASN A 104 -7.29 -2.94 21.38
N ASP A 105 -7.43 -2.49 20.15
CA ASP A 105 -7.50 -1.07 19.81
C ASP A 105 -8.21 -0.85 18.49
N ILE A 106 -8.66 0.38 18.26
CA ILE A 106 -9.11 0.85 16.95
C ILE A 106 -8.03 1.81 16.46
N LEU A 107 -7.45 1.49 15.29
CA LEU A 107 -6.44 2.32 14.65
C LEU A 107 -7.10 3.21 13.60
N THR A 108 -6.62 4.44 13.47
CA THR A 108 -6.99 5.37 12.41
C THR A 108 -5.76 5.59 11.52
N ASN A 109 -5.99 5.85 10.23
CA ASN A 109 -4.91 6.17 9.29
C ASN A 109 -4.44 7.63 9.39
N LEU A 110 -5.00 8.40 10.32
CA LEU A 110 -4.60 9.77 10.59
C LEU A 110 -3.59 9.73 11.73
N GLU A 111 -2.37 10.23 11.49
CA GLU A 111 -1.33 10.28 12.55
C GLU A 111 -1.78 11.06 13.79
N ASN A 112 -2.83 11.88 13.65
CA ASN A 112 -3.64 12.38 14.75
C ASN A 112 -5.10 12.14 14.38
N SER A 113 -5.81 11.23 15.08
CA SER A 113 -7.24 10.96 14.84
C SER A 113 -8.11 12.23 14.83
N ASN A 114 -7.59 13.34 15.37
CA ASN A 114 -8.19 14.65 15.37
C ASN A 114 -7.24 15.66 14.71
N SER A 115 -7.75 16.46 13.79
CA SER A 115 -7.11 17.71 13.38
C SER A 115 -7.59 18.84 14.30
N GLU A 116 -7.01 20.04 14.20
CA GLU A 116 -7.52 21.19 14.95
C GLU A 116 -8.98 21.52 14.62
N ALA A 117 -9.45 21.22 13.39
CA ALA A 117 -10.80 21.54 12.93
C ALA A 117 -11.78 20.37 13.00
N VAL A 118 -11.32 19.12 13.09
CA VAL A 118 -12.16 17.93 13.03
C VAL A 118 -11.83 16.96 14.15
N LEU A 119 -12.86 16.51 14.87
CA LEU A 119 -12.77 15.49 15.90
C LEU A 119 -13.38 14.18 15.40
N ILE A 120 -12.68 13.08 15.62
CA ILE A 120 -13.16 11.72 15.37
C ILE A 120 -13.24 10.98 16.70
N THR A 121 -14.42 10.47 17.03
CA THR A 121 -14.66 9.72 18.25
C THR A 121 -15.26 8.35 17.95
N PHE A 122 -14.89 7.37 18.76
CA PHE A 122 -15.36 5.99 18.67
C PHE A 122 -16.13 5.64 19.93
N SER A 123 -17.31 5.03 19.78
CA SER A 123 -18.11 4.55 20.91
C SER A 123 -18.79 3.21 20.58
N GLY A 124 -19.56 2.68 21.53
CA GLY A 124 -20.20 1.38 21.40
C GLY A 124 -19.32 0.19 21.77
N TYR A 125 -18.01 0.38 22.04
CA TYR A 125 -17.08 -0.68 22.43
C TYR A 125 -16.37 -0.40 23.76
N THR A 126 -15.83 -1.45 24.38
CA THR A 126 -14.93 -1.35 25.54
C THR A 126 -13.57 -1.96 25.20
N LYS A 127 -12.48 -1.21 25.41
CA LYS A 127 -11.12 -1.69 25.13
C LYS A 127 -10.84 -2.98 25.91
N GLY A 128 -10.44 -4.02 25.20
CA GLY A 128 -10.17 -5.33 25.76
C GLY A 128 -11.40 -6.19 26.04
N GLU A 129 -12.60 -5.80 25.59
CA GLU A 129 -13.77 -6.67 25.64
C GLU A 129 -13.62 -7.89 24.72
N ILE A 130 -14.29 -8.98 25.10
CA ILE A 130 -14.29 -10.23 24.34
C ILE A 130 -15.54 -10.26 23.47
N LEU A 131 -15.33 -10.42 22.16
CA LEU A 131 -16.37 -10.74 21.18
C LEU A 131 -16.36 -12.25 20.95
N LYS A 132 -17.40 -12.95 21.43
CA LYS A 132 -17.45 -14.41 21.36
C LYS A 132 -17.61 -14.90 19.93
N ALA A 133 -17.22 -16.15 19.70
CA ALA A 133 -17.45 -16.81 18.41
C ALA A 133 -18.94 -16.75 18.00
N GLY A 134 -19.21 -16.26 16.79
CA GLY A 134 -20.55 -16.08 16.23
C GLY A 134 -21.27 -14.80 16.65
N GLU A 135 -20.68 -13.96 17.50
CA GLU A 135 -21.29 -12.69 17.92
C GLU A 135 -20.88 -11.52 17.01
N SER A 136 -21.74 -10.50 16.99
CA SER A 136 -21.50 -9.23 16.32
C SER A 136 -21.49 -8.07 17.31
N LYS A 137 -20.75 -7.02 16.96
CA LYS A 137 -20.64 -5.78 17.72
C LYS A 137 -20.86 -4.59 16.80
N LEU A 138 -21.61 -3.61 17.30
CA LEU A 138 -21.79 -2.32 16.64
C LEU A 138 -20.83 -1.29 17.26
N ILE A 139 -20.09 -0.59 16.43
CA ILE A 139 -19.21 0.51 16.82
C ILE A 139 -19.69 1.77 16.12
N HIS A 140 -19.84 2.85 16.88
CA HIS A 140 -20.23 4.15 16.36
C HIS A 140 -18.97 4.98 16.11
N VAL A 141 -18.85 5.50 14.90
CA VAL A 141 -17.78 6.43 14.50
C VAL A 141 -18.42 7.78 14.24
N LYS A 142 -18.06 8.78 15.04
CA LYS A 142 -18.55 10.14 14.90
C LYS A 142 -17.44 11.05 14.41
N ILE A 143 -17.66 11.70 13.28
CA ILE A 143 -16.80 12.74 12.70
C ILE A 143 -17.52 14.07 12.89
N GLU A 144 -16.96 15.00 13.66
CA GLU A 144 -17.61 16.28 13.96
C GLU A 144 -16.67 17.47 13.80
N TYR A 145 -17.26 18.62 13.51
CA TYR A 145 -16.52 19.88 13.47
C TYR A 145 -16.11 20.23 14.90
N ASN A 146 -14.82 20.51 15.12
CA ASN A 146 -14.33 20.88 16.44
C ASN A 146 -14.93 22.24 16.85
N PRO A 147 -15.79 22.31 17.88
CA PRO A 147 -16.44 23.57 18.27
C PRO A 147 -15.45 24.64 18.73
N GLU A 148 -14.30 24.21 19.25
CA GLU A 148 -13.20 25.07 19.74
C GLU A 148 -12.29 25.58 18.61
N TYR A 149 -12.53 25.16 17.37
CA TYR A 149 -11.73 25.61 16.23
C TYR A 149 -12.11 27.04 15.83
N GLU A 150 -11.13 27.93 15.86
CA GLU A 150 -11.28 29.36 15.54
C GLU A 150 -10.61 29.74 14.19
N GLY A 151 -10.11 28.75 13.44
CA GLY A 151 -9.54 28.97 12.11
C GLY A 151 -10.59 29.00 11.00
N GLY A 152 -10.14 29.27 9.77
CA GLY A 152 -10.99 29.30 8.57
C GLY A 152 -11.20 27.93 7.95
N GLU A 153 -11.71 27.88 6.72
CA GLU A 153 -11.91 26.62 5.97
C GLU A 153 -10.64 25.75 5.98
N THR A 154 -10.79 24.47 6.35
CA THR A 154 -9.70 23.49 6.27
C THR A 154 -10.09 22.42 5.26
N SER A 155 -9.18 22.08 4.36
CA SER A 155 -9.28 20.93 3.48
C SER A 155 -8.11 20.00 3.75
N SER A 156 -8.23 18.71 3.40
CA SER A 156 -7.09 17.79 3.43
C SER A 156 -6.12 18.18 2.32
N GLU A 157 -5.17 19.05 2.66
CA GLU A 157 -4.12 19.50 1.75
C GLU A 157 -2.87 18.64 1.94
N VAL A 158 -2.23 18.29 0.83
CA VAL A 158 -0.86 17.78 0.83
C VAL A 158 0.05 18.82 0.21
N THR A 159 1.24 19.01 0.79
CA THR A 159 2.30 19.79 0.15
C THR A 159 2.92 18.96 -0.95
N LEU A 160 2.91 19.49 -2.18
CA LEU A 160 3.49 18.82 -3.33
C LEU A 160 5.00 18.70 -3.16
N PRO A 161 5.58 17.47 -3.24
CA PRO A 161 7.00 17.28 -2.99
C PRO A 161 7.90 18.06 -3.94
N GLU A 162 9.11 18.34 -3.47
CA GLU A 162 10.17 18.95 -4.26
C GLU A 162 10.57 18.06 -5.45
N ILE A 163 10.76 18.67 -6.62
CA ILE A 163 11.26 18.00 -7.82
C ILE A 163 12.65 18.56 -8.12
N ASN A 164 13.67 17.72 -7.95
CA ASN A 164 15.05 18.10 -8.26
C ASN A 164 15.38 17.74 -9.71
N VAL A 165 15.72 18.75 -10.51
CA VAL A 165 16.20 18.62 -11.89
C VAL A 165 17.55 19.33 -12.04
N ASN A 166 18.45 18.74 -12.83
CA ASN A 166 19.81 19.27 -13.01
C ASN A 166 19.89 20.43 -14.02
N ASP A 167 18.76 20.86 -14.56
CA ASP A 167 18.66 21.91 -15.58
C ASP A 167 17.64 22.94 -15.11
N GLU A 168 18.14 24.13 -14.78
CA GLU A 168 17.36 25.24 -14.22
C GLU A 168 16.34 25.81 -15.23
N SER A 169 16.44 25.46 -16.51
CA SER A 169 15.49 25.88 -17.55
C SER A 169 14.23 25.01 -17.63
N ALA A 170 14.16 23.91 -16.88
CA ALA A 170 13.03 23.00 -16.91
C ALA A 170 11.78 23.62 -16.29
N THR A 171 10.66 23.57 -17.02
CA THR A 171 9.35 23.81 -16.44
C THR A 171 8.91 22.57 -15.68
N ILE A 172 8.91 22.65 -14.35
CA ILE A 172 8.50 21.56 -13.46
C ILE A 172 7.05 21.70 -13.02
N GLY A 173 6.41 20.58 -12.70
CA GLY A 173 5.07 20.59 -12.15
C GLY A 173 4.56 19.21 -11.76
N TRP A 174 3.51 19.22 -10.95
CA TRP A 174 2.72 18.04 -10.64
C TRP A 174 1.50 18.00 -11.54
N TYR A 175 1.18 16.80 -12.01
CA TYR A 175 0.12 16.58 -12.98
C TYR A 175 -0.83 15.50 -12.50
N GLU A 176 -2.13 15.77 -12.65
CA GLU A 176 -3.17 14.75 -12.62
C GLU A 176 -3.46 14.36 -14.07
N SER A 177 -3.10 13.13 -14.44
CA SER A 177 -3.09 12.68 -15.84
C SER A 177 -2.23 13.61 -16.73
N ASN A 178 -2.87 14.50 -17.50
CA ASN A 178 -2.20 15.43 -18.42
C ASN A 178 -2.35 16.91 -18.02
N ASN A 179 -3.10 17.23 -16.96
CA ASN A 179 -3.33 18.60 -16.55
C ASN A 179 -2.39 18.98 -15.41
N LYS A 180 -1.70 20.12 -15.53
CA LYS A 180 -0.85 20.64 -14.45
C LYS A 180 -1.74 21.09 -13.29
N VAL A 181 -1.48 20.58 -12.10
CA VAL A 181 -2.25 20.87 -10.88
C VAL A 181 -1.52 21.76 -9.88
N GLY A 182 -0.19 21.88 -9.99
CA GLY A 182 0.60 22.74 -9.13
C GLY A 182 2.10 22.65 -9.40
N ASN A 183 2.86 23.51 -8.76
CA ASN A 183 4.32 23.46 -8.72
C ASN A 183 4.80 22.76 -7.44
N PRO A 184 6.07 22.35 -7.36
CA PRO A 184 6.65 21.90 -6.09
C PRO A 184 6.48 22.92 -4.98
N GLY A 185 6.15 22.45 -3.78
CA GLY A 185 5.88 23.30 -2.62
C GLY A 185 4.45 23.87 -2.55
N ASP A 186 3.69 23.85 -3.65
CA ASP A 186 2.29 24.27 -3.64
C ASP A 186 1.45 23.29 -2.80
N LYS A 187 0.37 23.82 -2.22
CA LYS A 187 -0.63 23.00 -1.55
C LYS A 187 -1.62 22.44 -2.56
N TYR A 188 -1.95 21.16 -2.43
CA TYR A 188 -2.94 20.50 -3.26
C TYR A 188 -4.04 19.89 -2.39
N THR A 189 -5.28 20.32 -2.61
CA THR A 189 -6.48 19.76 -1.96
C THR A 189 -6.78 18.38 -2.52
N LEU A 190 -6.73 17.36 -1.66
CA LEU A 190 -7.08 15.99 -1.99
C LEU A 190 -8.60 15.88 -2.22
N LYS A 191 -8.99 15.33 -3.37
CA LYS A 191 -10.40 15.14 -3.74
C LYS A 191 -10.86 13.69 -3.57
N ASN A 192 -9.94 12.72 -3.61
CA ASN A 192 -10.15 11.27 -3.60
C ASN A 192 -8.80 10.53 -3.73
N ASP A 193 -8.83 9.20 -3.90
CA ASP A 193 -7.68 8.39 -4.33
C ASP A 193 -7.13 8.91 -5.68
N ILE A 194 -6.04 9.66 -5.62
CA ILE A 194 -5.42 10.34 -6.77
C ILE A 194 -3.98 9.87 -6.97
N THR A 195 -3.57 9.73 -8.23
CA THR A 195 -2.16 9.57 -8.60
C THR A 195 -1.66 10.85 -9.24
N LEU A 196 -0.72 11.52 -8.58
CA LEU A 196 -0.01 12.67 -9.12
C LEU A 196 1.32 12.22 -9.71
N ILE A 197 1.64 12.71 -10.90
CA ILE A 197 2.89 12.43 -11.59
C ILE A 197 3.71 13.71 -11.64
N ALA A 198 4.95 13.64 -11.16
CA ALA A 198 5.93 14.69 -11.36
C ALA A 198 6.37 14.70 -12.83
N LYS A 199 6.33 15.87 -13.49
CA LYS A 199 6.88 16.06 -14.83
C LYS A 199 7.83 17.24 -14.85
N ALA A 200 8.84 17.14 -15.70
CA ALA A 200 9.75 18.21 -16.08
C ALA A 200 9.73 18.31 -17.60
N GLU A 201 9.32 19.46 -18.11
CA GLU A 201 9.29 19.80 -19.53
C GLU A 201 10.44 20.76 -19.82
N PHE A 202 11.14 20.52 -20.92
CA PHE A 202 12.28 21.32 -21.33
C PHE A 202 11.92 21.97 -22.65
N GLU A 203 11.98 23.29 -22.71
CA GLU A 203 11.87 24.00 -23.99
C GLU A 203 13.25 23.94 -24.67
N PRO A 204 13.37 23.30 -25.84
CA PRO A 204 14.63 23.26 -26.57
C PRO A 204 14.99 24.67 -27.06
N ILE A 205 16.14 25.18 -26.63
CA ILE A 205 16.69 26.46 -27.11
C ILE A 205 17.94 26.16 -27.93
N ILE A 206 18.01 26.68 -29.16
CA ILE A 206 19.18 26.56 -30.03
C ILE A 206 20.22 27.62 -29.65
N GLN A 207 21.49 27.22 -29.55
CA GLN A 207 22.61 28.12 -29.33
C GLN A 207 22.75 29.13 -30.48
N SER A 208 23.09 30.38 -30.16
CA SER A 208 23.47 31.37 -31.18
C SER A 208 24.98 31.35 -31.44
N TRP A 209 25.42 31.17 -32.68
CA TRP A 209 26.85 31.23 -33.02
C TRP A 209 27.30 32.60 -33.52
N PRO A 210 28.50 33.07 -33.14
CA PRO A 210 29.17 34.13 -33.86
C PRO A 210 29.57 33.65 -35.25
N SER A 211 29.57 34.54 -36.24
CA SER A 211 29.80 34.26 -37.68
C SER A 211 31.17 33.66 -38.05
N SER A 212 31.99 33.27 -37.07
CA SER A 212 33.36 32.79 -37.21
C SER A 212 33.60 31.37 -36.69
N SER A 213 32.56 30.63 -36.26
CA SER A 213 32.68 29.21 -35.92
C SER A 213 32.78 28.39 -37.21
N SER A 214 33.86 27.61 -37.37
CA SER A 214 34.12 26.81 -38.58
C SER A 214 34.35 25.33 -38.30
N THR A 215 33.96 24.83 -37.12
CA THR A 215 34.22 23.45 -36.68
C THR A 215 32.93 22.64 -36.43
N ASP A 216 31.77 23.25 -36.64
CA ASP A 216 30.45 22.63 -36.55
C ASP A 216 29.84 22.46 -37.96
N PHE A 217 28.53 22.27 -38.07
CA PHE A 217 27.84 22.14 -39.35
C PHE A 217 27.94 23.40 -40.26
N HIS A 218 28.44 24.54 -39.77
CA HIS A 218 28.77 25.72 -40.57
C HIS A 218 30.16 25.68 -41.21
N ALA A 219 31.00 24.68 -40.89
CA ALA A 219 32.30 24.48 -41.52
C ALA A 219 32.19 24.35 -43.05
N GLU A 220 33.20 24.80 -43.79
CA GLU A 220 33.18 24.81 -45.26
C GLU A 220 32.98 23.41 -45.85
N GLU A 221 33.56 22.39 -45.21
CA GLU A 221 33.44 20.97 -45.59
C GLU A 221 31.98 20.45 -45.57
N TYR A 222 31.19 20.89 -44.60
CA TYR A 222 29.77 20.52 -44.51
C TYR A 222 28.90 21.49 -45.29
N ARG A 223 29.12 22.80 -45.19
CA ARG A 223 28.32 23.84 -45.85
C ARG A 223 28.27 23.69 -47.37
N ALA A 224 29.36 23.25 -48.00
CA ALA A 224 29.38 23.00 -49.44
C ALA A 224 28.53 21.79 -49.87
N ASN A 225 28.26 20.87 -48.94
CA ASN A 225 27.66 19.56 -49.21
C ASN A 225 26.30 19.32 -48.50
N ILE A 226 25.81 20.26 -47.67
CA ILE A 226 24.48 20.14 -47.05
C ILE A 226 23.40 20.28 -48.12
N ILE A 227 22.70 19.19 -48.37
CA ILE A 227 21.54 19.14 -49.29
C ILE A 227 20.24 19.41 -48.51
N THR A 228 20.14 18.92 -47.27
CA THR A 228 19.00 19.10 -46.37
C THR A 228 19.46 19.19 -44.92
N ALA A 229 18.85 20.09 -44.14
CA ALA A 229 19.01 20.15 -42.69
C ALA A 229 17.70 19.73 -42.02
N THR A 230 17.76 18.87 -41.01
CA THR A 230 16.61 18.46 -40.20
C THR A 230 16.92 18.73 -38.74
N PHE A 231 15.98 19.37 -38.06
CA PHE A 231 16.05 19.65 -36.64
C PHE A 231 14.93 18.85 -35.97
N LEU A 232 15.29 17.97 -35.02
CA LEU A 232 14.33 17.25 -34.19
C LEU A 232 14.51 17.64 -32.72
N ASP A 233 13.40 17.75 -32.01
CA ASP A 233 13.31 18.09 -30.58
C ASP A 233 13.24 16.84 -29.67
N ASN A 234 13.30 15.64 -30.24
CA ASN A 234 13.13 14.37 -29.53
C ASN A 234 14.45 13.76 -29.01
N ARG A 235 15.57 14.46 -29.14
CA ARG A 235 16.93 14.00 -28.77
C ARG A 235 17.43 12.76 -29.54
N GLU A 236 16.72 12.30 -30.56
CA GLU A 236 17.11 11.11 -31.32
C GLU A 236 18.00 11.48 -32.50
N VAL A 237 19.24 11.01 -32.48
CA VAL A 237 20.16 11.08 -33.63
C VAL A 237 20.07 9.75 -34.39
N PRO A 238 19.77 9.74 -35.70
CA PRO A 238 19.73 8.53 -36.51
C PRO A 238 21.06 7.76 -36.47
N ASN A 239 20.99 6.42 -36.44
CA ASN A 239 22.18 5.55 -36.38
C ASN A 239 23.08 5.64 -37.63
N ASN A 240 22.56 6.14 -38.75
CA ASN A 240 23.30 6.36 -39.99
C ASN A 240 23.86 7.79 -40.12
N ALA A 241 23.78 8.61 -39.05
CA ALA A 241 24.48 9.87 -39.00
C ALA A 241 26.00 9.65 -39.02
N ILE A 242 26.71 10.42 -39.84
CA ILE A 242 28.18 10.36 -39.94
C ILE A 242 28.80 11.27 -38.90
N GLU A 243 28.23 12.45 -38.73
CA GLU A 243 28.66 13.45 -37.74
C GLU A 243 27.45 14.02 -37.01
N ARG A 244 27.66 14.45 -35.77
CA ARG A 244 26.62 15.05 -34.92
C ARG A 244 27.19 16.10 -33.98
N TRP A 245 26.38 17.12 -33.70
CA TRP A 245 26.70 18.22 -32.81
C TRP A 245 25.55 18.48 -31.86
N ASP A 246 25.87 18.73 -30.59
CA ASP A 246 24.92 19.33 -29.67
C ASP A 246 24.84 20.82 -29.99
N VAL A 247 23.64 21.28 -30.34
CA VAL A 247 23.36 22.67 -30.69
C VAL A 247 22.41 23.32 -29.69
N SER A 248 22.18 22.68 -28.56
CA SER A 248 21.42 23.26 -27.45
C SER A 248 22.19 24.40 -26.80
N ALA A 249 21.49 25.46 -26.42
CA ALA A 249 22.10 26.64 -25.80
C ALA A 249 22.81 26.34 -24.47
N ASN A 250 22.46 25.23 -23.83
CA ASN A 250 22.96 24.77 -22.54
C ASN A 250 23.82 23.50 -22.64
N ASP A 251 24.21 23.07 -23.85
CA ASP A 251 25.05 21.90 -24.10
C ASP A 251 24.52 20.62 -23.40
N ASN A 252 23.20 20.44 -23.34
CA ASN A 252 22.51 19.37 -22.63
C ASN A 252 21.95 18.26 -23.56
N GLY A 253 22.20 18.36 -24.87
CA GLY A 253 21.71 17.45 -25.91
C GLY A 253 20.22 17.55 -26.21
N SER A 254 19.53 18.62 -25.75
CA SER A 254 18.10 18.85 -26.02
C SER A 254 17.82 19.17 -27.48
N VAL A 255 18.81 19.71 -28.20
CA VAL A 255 18.75 19.91 -29.64
C VAL A 255 20.03 19.39 -30.27
N MET A 256 19.89 18.43 -31.17
CA MET A 256 21.01 17.83 -31.88
C MET A 256 20.93 18.19 -33.35
N ALA A 257 22.09 18.50 -33.95
CA ALA A 257 22.26 18.59 -35.39
C ALA A 257 23.12 17.41 -35.88
N TRP A 258 22.89 16.91 -37.09
CA TRP A 258 23.69 15.83 -37.67
C TRP A 258 23.68 15.85 -39.19
N VAL A 259 24.62 15.12 -39.79
CA VAL A 259 24.73 14.92 -41.24
C VAL A 259 24.59 13.44 -41.56
N ILE A 260 23.82 13.13 -42.60
CA ILE A 260 23.67 11.78 -43.17
C ILE A 260 24.28 11.82 -44.56
N ALA A 261 25.08 10.81 -44.94
CA ALA A 261 25.56 10.71 -46.32
C ALA A 261 24.39 10.42 -47.27
N ASP A 262 24.40 11.12 -48.40
CA ASP A 262 23.61 10.71 -49.55
C ASP A 262 24.19 9.42 -50.14
N GLU A 263 23.45 8.31 -50.05
CA GLU A 263 23.85 7.01 -50.60
C GLU A 263 24.02 7.06 -52.14
N SER A 264 23.51 8.10 -52.81
CA SER A 264 23.66 8.31 -54.25
C SER A 264 24.91 9.10 -54.66
N ASP A 265 25.63 9.71 -53.70
CA ASP A 265 26.85 10.48 -53.96
C ASP A 265 27.92 10.23 -52.89
N SER A 266 28.48 9.01 -52.91
CA SER A 266 29.51 8.54 -51.97
C SER A 266 30.87 9.25 -52.10
N THR A 267 31.01 10.23 -53.00
CA THR A 267 32.30 10.89 -53.30
C THR A 267 32.55 12.18 -52.54
N LYS A 268 31.52 12.71 -51.83
CA LYS A 268 31.57 14.03 -51.19
C LYS A 268 32.00 14.05 -49.72
N TYR A 269 32.16 12.89 -49.08
CA TYR A 269 32.45 12.78 -47.65
C TYR A 269 33.78 12.06 -47.34
N HIS A 270 34.82 12.29 -48.14
CA HIS A 270 36.18 11.77 -47.94
C HIS A 270 37.17 12.82 -47.43
#